data_AF-A0A8K0SSX9-F1
#
_entry.id   AF-A0A8K0SSX9-F1
#
_cell.length_a   1.000
_cell.length_b   1.000
_cell.length_c   1.000
_cell.angle_alpha   90.00
_cell.angle_beta   90.00
_cell.angle_gamma   90.00
#
_symmetry.space_group_name_H-M   'P 1'
#
loop_
_entity.id
_entity.type
_entity.pdbx_description
1 polymer ?
#
loop_
_entity_poly.entity_id
_entity_poly.type
_entity_poly.pdbx_seq_one_letter_code
_entity_poly.pdbx_strand_id
1 'polypeptide(L)'
;MGDATEAKAIVEAPFPLTEVDKWVLSQTDEEFKKHNWEELRDIIEKNKLETLKRKPSDLRRYMQWTAETKAEYGSMTRYILVNRLPKTWGEPPFSPASSVPFADSSDYKVLLNDWPAAVQSFVQRHFIDALGPGGKDRVLWFKNWVALQSVRTLEHFHVMVRDVDDDMLEQLTGERPKR
;
A
#
# COMPACT_ATOMS: atom_id res chain seq x y z
N MET A 1 -1.73 42.57 -25.52
CA MET A 1 -1.03 41.38 -26.04
C MET A 1 -0.02 40.96 -25.00
N GLY A 2 0.03 39.67 -24.68
CA GLY A 2 1.12 39.04 -23.94
C GLY A 2 0.98 39.04 -22.43
N ASP A 3 -0.04 38.36 -21.91
CA ASP A 3 -0.05 37.89 -20.53
C ASP A 3 1.01 36.78 -20.42
N ALA A 4 2.10 37.07 -19.72
CA ALA A 4 3.25 36.21 -19.62
C ALA A 4 3.25 35.52 -18.26
N THR A 5 3.19 34.20 -18.32
CA THR A 5 3.68 33.26 -17.30
C THR A 5 2.93 33.24 -15.97
N GLU A 6 1.78 32.56 -15.96
CA GLU A 6 1.45 31.69 -14.84
C GLU A 6 2.48 30.56 -14.79
N ALA A 7 3.60 30.81 -14.12
CA ALA A 7 4.48 29.75 -13.65
C ALA A 7 3.67 28.93 -12.64
N LYS A 8 3.05 27.84 -13.13
CA LYS A 8 2.36 26.84 -12.32
C LYS A 8 3.29 26.45 -11.18
N ALA A 9 2.96 26.89 -9.96
CA ALA A 9 3.77 26.65 -8.78
C ALA A 9 4.14 25.15 -8.76
N ILE A 10 5.43 24.85 -8.84
CA ILE A 10 5.92 23.51 -8.59
C ILE A 10 5.63 23.29 -7.11
N VAL A 11 4.48 22.67 -6.81
CA VAL A 11 4.19 22.17 -5.48
C VAL A 11 5.37 21.26 -5.15
N GLU A 12 6.17 21.68 -4.17
CA GLU A 12 7.34 20.93 -3.76
C GLU A 12 6.88 19.52 -3.41
N ALA A 13 7.42 18.53 -4.13
CA ALA A 13 6.93 17.16 -3.99
C ALA A 13 7.12 16.71 -2.54
N PRO A 14 6.12 16.06 -1.92
CA PRO A 14 6.19 15.67 -0.51
C PRO A 14 7.25 14.59 -0.23
N PHE A 15 7.89 14.06 -1.26
CA PHE A 15 9.00 13.12 -1.22
C PHE A 15 9.82 13.25 -2.53
N PRO A 16 11.08 12.77 -2.55
CA PRO A 16 11.89 12.76 -3.77
C PRO A 16 11.21 11.93 -4.86
N LEU A 17 10.96 12.54 -6.02
CA LEU A 17 10.40 11.87 -7.19
C LEU A 17 11.50 11.16 -7.98
N THR A 18 11.28 9.90 -8.33
CA THR A 18 12.14 9.17 -9.26
C THR A 18 11.93 9.67 -10.70
N GLU A 19 12.84 9.31 -11.61
CA GLU A 19 12.65 9.60 -13.04
C GLU A 19 11.38 8.94 -13.61
N VAL A 20 11.01 7.78 -13.06
CA VAL A 20 9.75 7.09 -13.42
C VAL A 20 8.55 7.91 -12.96
N ASP A 21 8.56 8.45 -11.74
CA ASP A 21 7.46 9.29 -11.24
C ASP A 21 7.29 10.55 -12.07
N LYS A 22 8.40 11.21 -12.42
CA LYS A 22 8.38 12.40 -13.28
C LYS A 22 7.81 12.08 -14.65
N TRP A 23 8.22 10.94 -15.25
CA TRP A 23 7.67 10.47 -16.51
C TRP A 23 6.17 10.18 -16.41
N VAL A 24 5.70 9.48 -15.38
CA VAL A 24 4.26 9.23 -15.16
C VAL A 24 3.49 10.54 -15.03
N LEU A 25 4.01 11.50 -14.28
CA LEU A 25 3.35 12.80 -14.08
C LEU A 25 3.25 13.64 -15.36
N SER A 26 4.10 13.37 -16.36
CA SER A 26 4.05 14.01 -17.68
C SER A 26 2.96 13.47 -18.60
N GLN A 27 2.35 12.33 -18.26
CA GLN A 27 1.31 11.69 -19.07
C GLN A 27 -0.10 12.09 -18.62
N THR A 28 -1.07 11.92 -19.54
CA THR A 28 -2.49 11.89 -19.17
C THR A 28 -2.93 10.50 -18.71
N ASP A 29 -4.11 10.43 -18.10
CA ASP A 29 -4.69 9.19 -17.62
C ASP A 29 -5.07 8.23 -18.76
N GLU A 30 -5.38 8.78 -19.94
CA GLU A 30 -5.73 8.07 -21.17
C GLU A 30 -4.51 7.46 -21.85
N GLU A 31 -3.37 8.15 -21.79
CA GLU A 31 -2.09 7.67 -22.31
C GLU A 31 -1.47 6.59 -21.40
N PHE A 32 -1.88 6.55 -20.13
CA PHE A 32 -1.36 5.58 -19.16
C PHE A 32 -1.95 4.19 -19.40
N LYS A 33 -1.12 3.29 -19.93
CA LYS A 33 -1.46 1.88 -20.04
C LYS A 33 -1.38 1.20 -18.67
N LYS A 34 -2.54 0.75 -18.16
CA LYS A 34 -2.62 -0.09 -16.96
C LYS A 34 -2.05 -1.48 -17.24
N HIS A 35 -1.41 -2.06 -16.24
CA HIS A 35 -1.00 -3.47 -16.26
C HIS A 35 -2.24 -4.36 -16.20
N ASN A 36 -2.33 -5.35 -17.09
CA ASN A 36 -3.30 -6.44 -16.96
C ASN A 36 -2.80 -7.50 -15.96
N TRP A 37 -3.64 -8.50 -15.68
CA TRP A 37 -3.34 -9.50 -14.65
C TRP A 37 -2.10 -10.34 -14.97
N GLU A 38 -1.92 -10.71 -16.24
CA GLU A 38 -0.82 -11.53 -16.72
C GLU A 38 0.50 -10.76 -16.71
N GLU A 39 0.46 -9.46 -17.05
CA GLU A 39 1.58 -8.52 -16.90
C GLU A 39 1.95 -8.37 -15.42
N LEU A 40 0.97 -8.20 -14.52
CA LEU A 40 1.21 -8.14 -13.07
C LEU A 40 1.86 -9.42 -12.53
N ARG A 41 1.37 -10.59 -12.96
CA ARG A 41 1.96 -11.88 -12.61
C ARG A 41 3.41 -11.96 -13.08
N ASP A 42 3.70 -11.62 -14.34
CA ASP A 42 5.06 -11.64 -14.90
C ASP A 42 6.02 -10.70 -14.14
N ILE A 43 5.54 -9.50 -13.78
CA ILE A 43 6.30 -8.53 -12.98
C ILE A 43 6.65 -9.10 -11.61
N ILE A 44 5.68 -9.71 -10.93
CA ILE A 44 5.87 -10.28 -9.59
C ILE A 44 6.79 -11.50 -9.65
N GLU A 45 6.58 -12.43 -10.60
CA GLU A 45 7.40 -13.63 -10.80
C GLU A 45 8.86 -13.28 -11.10
N LYS A 46 9.09 -12.24 -11.90
CA LYS A 46 10.44 -11.75 -12.22
C LYS A 46 11.00 -10.77 -11.20
N ASN A 47 10.25 -10.47 -10.13
CA ASN A 47 10.60 -9.51 -9.09
C ASN A 47 11.02 -8.14 -9.68
N LYS A 48 10.30 -7.62 -10.68
CA LYS A 48 10.55 -6.32 -11.31
C LYS A 48 9.64 -5.23 -10.74
N LEU A 49 9.54 -5.16 -9.41
CA LEU A 49 8.52 -4.37 -8.71
C LEU A 49 8.62 -2.86 -8.99
N GLU A 50 9.79 -2.36 -9.38
CA GLU A 50 10.02 -0.99 -9.84
C GLU A 50 9.22 -0.61 -11.10
N THR A 51 8.69 -1.60 -11.83
CA THR A 51 7.84 -1.38 -13.02
C THR A 51 6.37 -1.11 -12.67
N LEU A 52 5.97 -1.35 -11.42
CA LEU A 52 4.64 -1.03 -10.94
C LEU A 52 4.52 0.49 -10.76
N LYS A 53 3.62 1.09 -11.53
CA LYS A 53 3.41 2.53 -11.57
C LYS A 53 1.97 2.84 -11.19
N ARG A 54 1.79 3.98 -10.52
CA ARG A 54 0.46 4.55 -10.29
C ARG A 54 -0.02 5.24 -11.55
N LYS A 55 -1.34 5.26 -11.77
CA LYS A 55 -1.96 6.13 -12.77
C LYS A 55 -1.59 7.60 -12.47
N PRO A 56 -1.42 8.49 -13.47
CA PRO A 56 -1.01 9.87 -13.22
C PRO A 56 -1.91 10.61 -12.22
N SER A 57 -3.24 10.51 -12.33
CA SER A 57 -4.16 11.10 -11.34
C SER A 57 -4.03 10.51 -9.95
N ASP A 58 -3.81 9.20 -9.82
CA ASP A 58 -3.61 8.54 -8.53
C ASP A 58 -2.29 8.96 -7.89
N LEU A 59 -1.23 9.14 -8.68
CA LEU A 59 0.06 9.66 -8.21
C LEU A 59 -0.10 11.10 -7.69
N ARG A 60 -0.82 11.97 -8.41
CA ARG A 60 -1.12 13.34 -7.95
C ARG A 60 -1.92 13.34 -6.66
N ARG A 61 -2.97 12.51 -6.56
CA ARG A 61 -3.78 12.37 -5.34
C ARG A 61 -2.94 11.87 -4.16
N TYR A 62 -2.06 10.90 -4.42
CA TYR A 62 -1.16 10.38 -3.41
C TYR A 62 -0.15 11.43 -2.93
N MET A 63 0.41 12.24 -3.83
CA MET A 63 1.27 13.37 -3.46
C MET A 63 0.50 14.38 -2.60
N GLN A 64 -0.68 14.81 -3.03
CA GLN A 64 -1.50 15.74 -2.25
C GLN A 64 -1.78 15.19 -0.84
N TRP A 65 -2.31 13.97 -0.76
CA TRP A 65 -2.60 13.31 0.52
C TRP A 65 -1.35 13.17 1.40
N THR A 66 -0.18 12.87 0.82
CA THR A 66 1.06 12.75 1.58
C THR A 66 1.50 14.11 2.15
N ALA A 67 1.37 15.19 1.37
CA ALA A 67 1.69 16.54 1.82
C ALA A 67 0.77 16.96 2.98
N GLU A 68 -0.55 16.78 2.83
CA GLU A 68 -1.55 17.09 3.84
C GLU A 68 -1.33 16.26 5.13
N THR A 69 -1.10 14.95 4.98
CA THR A 69 -0.86 14.08 6.13
C THR A 69 0.46 14.42 6.85
N LYS A 70 1.52 14.81 6.12
CA LYS A 70 2.76 15.28 6.76
C LYS A 70 2.56 16.60 7.48
N ALA A 71 1.77 17.52 6.93
CA ALA A 71 1.45 18.79 7.58
C ALA A 71 0.66 18.59 8.87
N GLU A 72 -0.31 17.66 8.88
CA GLU A 72 -1.16 17.40 10.05
C GLU A 72 -0.47 16.53 11.12
N TYR A 73 0.22 15.46 10.73
CA TYR A 73 0.78 14.46 11.66
C TYR A 73 2.30 14.53 11.84
N GLY A 74 2.99 15.38 11.09
CA GLY A 74 4.46 15.47 11.05
C GLY A 74 5.16 14.31 10.34
N SER A 75 4.61 13.09 10.40
CA SER A 75 5.13 11.92 9.70
C SER A 75 4.04 10.90 9.37
N MET A 76 4.31 10.06 8.35
CA MET A 76 3.42 8.93 8.03
C MET A 76 3.34 7.92 9.19
N THR A 77 4.44 7.69 9.90
CA THR A 77 4.47 6.84 11.09
C THR A 77 3.48 7.33 12.14
N ARG A 78 3.48 8.64 12.42
CA ARG A 78 2.56 9.24 13.38
C ARG A 78 1.10 9.10 12.92
N TYR A 79 0.83 9.35 11.65
CA TYR A 79 -0.50 9.14 11.08
C TYR A 79 -1.01 7.71 11.31
N ILE A 80 -0.16 6.70 11.07
CA ILE A 80 -0.53 5.29 11.24
C ILE A 80 -0.75 4.95 12.72
N LEU A 81 0.13 5.41 13.62
CA LEU A 81 -0.03 5.21 15.06
C LEU A 81 -1.35 5.80 15.58
N VAL A 82 -1.72 7.00 15.12
CA VAL A 82 -2.92 7.70 15.59
C VAL A 82 -4.21 7.14 14.98
N ASN A 83 -4.20 6.80 13.69
CA ASN A 83 -5.42 6.52 12.93
C ASN A 83 -5.64 5.05 12.57
N ARG A 84 -4.61 4.20 12.62
CA ARG A 84 -4.67 2.82 12.10
C ARG A 84 -4.34 1.77 13.16
N LEU A 85 -3.45 2.06 14.12
CA LEU A 85 -3.09 1.15 15.22
C LEU A 85 -3.98 1.35 16.46
N PRO A 86 -4.05 0.37 17.41
CA PRO A 86 -4.81 0.57 18.64
C PRO A 86 -4.21 1.69 19.47
N LYS A 87 -5.07 2.58 19.99
CA LYS A 87 -4.63 3.68 20.87
C LYS A 87 -4.03 3.18 22.19
N THR A 88 -4.42 1.98 22.63
CA THR A 88 -3.96 1.36 23.89
C THR A 88 -2.47 1.03 23.89
N TRP A 89 -1.82 1.01 22.72
CA TRP A 89 -0.39 0.71 22.61
C TRP A 89 0.52 1.87 23.01
N GLY A 90 -0.01 3.09 23.08
CA GLY A 90 0.77 4.27 23.44
C GLY A 90 1.82 4.62 22.38
N GLU A 91 2.97 5.12 22.85
CA GLU A 91 4.08 5.55 22.01
C GLU A 91 5.30 4.63 22.19
N PRO A 92 6.15 4.45 21.16
CA PRO A 92 7.38 3.68 21.30
C PRO A 92 8.33 4.28 22.36
N PRO A 93 9.12 3.46 23.09
CA PRO A 93 9.19 2.00 23.00
C PRO A 93 8.00 1.31 23.67
N PHE A 94 7.42 0.31 22.99
CA PHE A 94 6.27 -0.44 23.49
C PHE A 94 6.67 -1.40 24.62
N SER A 95 5.77 -1.58 25.60
CA SER A 95 5.92 -2.55 26.70
C SER A 95 4.84 -3.63 26.59
N PRO A 96 5.18 -4.90 26.33
CA PRO A 96 4.18 -5.96 26.17
C PRO A 96 3.62 -6.41 27.53
N ALA A 97 2.36 -6.80 27.55
CA ALA A 97 1.70 -7.43 28.69
C ALA A 97 2.21 -8.86 28.94
N SER A 98 2.64 -9.58 27.90
CA SER A 98 3.20 -10.92 27.97
C SER A 98 4.64 -10.99 27.45
N SER A 99 5.49 -11.78 28.12
CA SER A 99 6.82 -12.13 27.62
C SER A 99 6.80 -13.27 26.58
N VAL A 100 5.66 -13.93 26.40
CA VAL A 100 5.43 -14.98 25.39
C VAL A 100 4.73 -14.36 24.18
N PRO A 101 5.34 -14.39 22.98
CA PRO A 101 4.74 -13.82 21.76
C PRO A 101 3.35 -14.39 21.45
N PHE A 102 2.42 -13.52 21.04
CA PHE A 102 1.03 -13.85 20.66
C PHE A 102 0.14 -14.43 21.77
N ALA A 103 0.61 -14.48 23.02
CA ALA A 103 -0.19 -15.00 24.13
C ALA A 103 -1.31 -14.05 24.57
N ASP A 104 -1.15 -12.74 24.38
CA ASP A 104 -2.15 -11.74 24.71
C ASP A 104 -2.53 -10.91 23.46
N SER A 105 -3.82 -10.91 23.12
CA SER A 105 -4.36 -10.19 21.96
C SER A 105 -4.27 -8.67 22.06
N SER A 106 -3.96 -8.11 23.25
CA SER A 106 -3.71 -6.69 23.43
C SER A 106 -2.30 -6.28 23.01
N ASP A 107 -1.35 -7.21 22.94
CA ASP A 107 0.05 -6.95 22.56
C ASP A 107 0.28 -6.94 21.05
N TYR A 108 -0.70 -7.41 20.26
CA TYR A 108 -0.60 -7.44 18.80
C TYR A 108 -1.92 -7.02 18.13
N LYS A 109 -1.82 -6.18 17.11
CA LYS A 109 -2.88 -5.87 16.16
C LYS A 109 -2.36 -6.41 14.87
N VAL A 110 -3.05 -7.40 14.32
CA VAL A 110 -2.72 -7.95 13.02
C VAL A 110 -3.05 -6.87 11.98
N LEU A 111 -2.03 -6.10 11.64
CA LEU A 111 -1.89 -5.40 10.38
C LEU A 111 -0.79 -6.16 9.63
N LEU A 112 -0.97 -6.36 8.32
CA LEU A 112 -0.15 -7.30 7.56
C LEU A 112 1.36 -6.95 7.51
N ASN A 113 2.21 -7.64 8.29
CA ASN A 113 3.19 -8.67 7.85
C ASN A 113 4.16 -9.17 8.95
N ASP A 114 4.75 -10.39 8.81
CA ASP A 114 6.18 -10.71 9.08
C ASP A 114 6.57 -12.20 8.70
N TRP A 115 7.58 -12.34 7.83
CA TRP A 115 8.36 -13.54 7.35
C TRP A 115 7.84 -14.53 6.28
N PRO A 116 8.65 -14.91 5.26
CA PRO A 116 8.21 -15.42 3.94
C PRO A 116 7.32 -16.68 3.95
N ALA A 117 7.62 -17.67 4.79
CA ALA A 117 6.80 -18.88 4.89
C ALA A 117 5.48 -18.62 5.62
N ALA A 118 5.48 -17.71 6.60
CA ALA A 118 4.29 -17.28 7.32
C ALA A 118 3.42 -16.37 6.44
N VAL A 119 4.01 -15.46 5.65
CA VAL A 119 3.25 -14.65 4.68
C VAL A 119 2.58 -15.52 3.64
N GLN A 120 3.31 -16.49 3.09
CA GLN A 120 2.75 -17.43 2.13
C GLN A 120 1.59 -18.22 2.76
N SER A 121 1.76 -18.72 3.99
CA SER A 121 0.69 -19.42 4.71
C SER A 121 -0.49 -18.51 5.05
N PHE A 122 -0.23 -17.24 5.37
CA PHE A 122 -1.25 -16.23 5.62
C PHE A 122 -2.05 -15.95 4.36
N VAL A 123 -1.37 -15.68 3.24
CA VAL A 123 -2.03 -15.43 1.94
C VAL A 123 -2.81 -16.66 1.50
N GLN A 124 -2.25 -17.86 1.68
CA GLN A 124 -2.93 -19.11 1.41
C GLN A 124 -4.23 -19.20 2.21
N ARG A 125 -4.16 -19.09 3.54
CA ARG A 125 -5.31 -19.26 4.43
C ARG A 125 -6.37 -18.18 4.28
N HIS A 126 -5.96 -16.92 4.17
CA HIS A 126 -6.88 -15.79 4.29
C HIS A 126 -7.36 -15.24 2.95
N PHE A 127 -6.64 -15.48 1.86
CA PHE A 127 -7.06 -15.01 0.54
C PHE A 127 -7.33 -16.17 -0.42
N ILE A 128 -6.38 -17.10 -0.60
CA ILE A 128 -6.55 -18.17 -1.58
C ILE A 128 -7.68 -19.12 -1.17
N ASP A 129 -7.65 -19.61 0.06
CA ASP A 129 -8.63 -20.56 0.57
C ASP A 129 -10.01 -19.90 0.72
N ALA A 130 -10.05 -18.62 1.09
CA ALA A 130 -11.28 -17.82 1.19
C ALA A 130 -12.02 -17.69 -0.15
N LEU A 131 -11.28 -17.68 -1.26
CA LEU A 131 -11.86 -17.64 -2.61
C LEU A 131 -12.30 -19.02 -3.12
N GLY A 132 -11.96 -20.11 -2.43
CA GLY A 132 -12.31 -21.47 -2.82
C GLY A 132 -11.57 -21.95 -4.08
N PRO A 133 -12.15 -22.89 -4.85
CA PRO A 133 -11.52 -23.44 -6.06
C PRO A 133 -11.07 -22.33 -7.03
N GLY A 134 -9.83 -22.46 -7.55
CA GLY A 134 -9.22 -21.44 -8.41
C GLY A 134 -8.77 -20.15 -7.70
N GLY A 135 -8.80 -20.10 -6.36
CA GLY A 135 -8.31 -18.94 -5.60
C GLY A 135 -6.85 -18.62 -5.89
N LYS A 136 -6.01 -19.65 -6.12
CA LYS A 136 -4.58 -19.47 -6.40
C LYS A 136 -4.32 -18.66 -7.68
N ASP A 137 -5.20 -18.77 -8.67
CA ASP A 137 -5.09 -18.05 -9.94
C ASP A 137 -5.68 -16.63 -9.89
N ARG A 138 -6.33 -16.28 -8.77
CA ARG A 138 -7.01 -15.00 -8.53
C ARG A 138 -6.33 -14.14 -7.48
N VAL A 139 -5.24 -14.62 -6.89
CA VAL A 139 -4.47 -13.92 -5.86
C VAL A 139 -3.02 -13.76 -6.31
N LEU A 140 -2.53 -12.52 -6.30
CA LEU A 140 -1.11 -12.20 -6.43
C LEU A 140 -0.67 -11.42 -5.20
N TRP A 141 0.59 -11.55 -4.80
CA TRP A 141 1.12 -10.75 -3.69
C TRP A 141 2.62 -10.53 -3.82
N PHE A 142 3.11 -9.43 -3.23
CA PHE A 142 4.53 -9.12 -3.18
C PHE A 142 4.85 -8.22 -1.98
N LYS A 143 6.09 -8.25 -1.51
CA LYS A 143 6.63 -7.30 -0.54
C LYS A 143 7.58 -6.34 -1.25
N ASN A 144 7.37 -5.03 -1.08
CA ASN A 144 8.29 -4.03 -1.62
C ASN A 144 9.67 -4.12 -0.94
N TRP A 145 10.73 -3.91 -1.72
CA TRP A 145 12.08 -3.73 -1.19
C TRP A 145 12.17 -2.42 -0.40
N VAL A 146 13.15 -2.30 0.50
CA VAL A 146 13.34 -1.12 1.36
C VAL A 146 13.37 0.21 0.58
N ALA A 147 13.91 0.20 -0.64
CA ALA A 147 13.99 1.37 -1.52
C ALA A 147 12.62 1.83 -2.05
N LEU A 148 11.62 0.95 -2.12
CA LEU A 148 10.29 1.22 -2.70
C LEU A 148 9.20 1.39 -1.64
N GLN A 149 9.53 1.23 -0.36
CA GLN A 149 8.58 1.36 0.75
C GLN A 149 8.31 2.82 1.10
N SER A 150 7.03 3.20 1.18
CA SER A 150 6.61 4.52 1.65
C SER A 150 6.75 4.70 3.17
N VAL A 151 6.68 3.62 3.95
CA VAL A 151 6.78 3.61 5.41
C VAL A 151 7.79 2.55 5.83
N ARG A 152 8.97 2.96 6.27
CA ARG A 152 10.07 2.05 6.66
C ARG A 152 9.97 1.53 8.08
N THR A 153 9.19 2.20 8.91
CA THR A 153 8.98 1.86 10.33
C THR A 153 8.00 0.72 10.53
N LEU A 154 7.28 0.32 9.47
CA LEU A 154 6.27 -0.74 9.50
C LEU A 154 6.43 -1.67 8.31
N GLU A 155 6.54 -2.96 8.58
CA GLU A 155 6.50 -3.98 7.55
C GLU A 155 5.11 -4.02 6.89
N HIS A 156 5.08 -4.11 5.57
CA HIS A 156 3.84 -4.27 4.81
C HIS A 156 4.09 -5.02 3.49
N PHE A 157 3.07 -5.71 3.00
CA PHE A 157 3.04 -6.31 1.66
C PHE A 157 1.73 -5.97 0.95
N HIS A 158 1.73 -6.20 -0.36
CA HIS A 158 0.59 -5.93 -1.23
C HIS A 158 -0.04 -7.26 -1.63
N VAL A 159 -1.36 -7.35 -1.52
CA VAL A 159 -2.16 -8.45 -2.06
C VAL A 159 -3.10 -7.87 -3.10
N MET A 160 -3.14 -8.50 -4.26
CA MET A 160 -4.04 -8.21 -5.36
C MET A 160 -4.99 -9.38 -5.51
N VAL A 161 -6.29 -9.07 -5.57
CA VAL A 161 -7.36 -10.05 -5.82
C VAL A 161 -8.11 -9.64 -7.08
N ARG A 162 -8.52 -10.61 -7.90
CA ARG A 162 -9.37 -10.38 -9.08
C ARG A 162 -10.66 -11.17 -9.02
N ASP A 163 -11.66 -10.67 -9.72
CA ASP A 163 -12.97 -11.33 -9.89
C ASP A 163 -13.63 -11.66 -8.54
N VAL A 164 -13.65 -10.66 -7.64
CA VAL A 164 -14.28 -10.71 -6.32
C VAL A 164 -15.38 -9.66 -6.23
N ASP A 165 -16.45 -9.97 -5.50
CA ASP A 165 -17.54 -9.04 -5.23
C ASP A 165 -17.28 -8.17 -3.99
N ASP A 166 -18.15 -7.17 -3.77
CA ASP A 166 -18.02 -6.22 -2.66
C ASP A 166 -18.13 -6.91 -1.30
N ASP A 167 -18.89 -8.00 -1.19
CA ASP A 167 -19.08 -8.75 0.06
C ASP A 167 -17.80 -9.52 0.42
N MET A 168 -17.14 -10.14 -0.57
CA MET A 168 -15.83 -10.75 -0.40
C MET A 168 -14.77 -9.70 -0.03
N LEU A 169 -14.78 -8.52 -0.67
CA LEU A 169 -13.87 -7.43 -0.31
C LEU A 169 -14.07 -6.96 1.13
N GLU A 170 -15.31 -6.82 1.57
CA GLU A 170 -15.65 -6.48 2.96
C GLU A 170 -15.19 -7.58 3.93
N GLN A 171 -15.39 -8.86 3.58
CA GLN A 171 -14.90 -9.99 4.38
C GLN A 171 -13.37 -9.99 4.51
N LEU A 172 -12.65 -9.70 3.43
CA LEU A 172 -11.19 -9.73 3.41
C LEU A 172 -10.55 -8.51 4.11
N THR A 173 -11.18 -7.35 4.02
CA THR A 173 -10.58 -6.08 4.45
C THR A 173 -11.22 -5.47 5.70
N GLY A 174 -12.42 -5.91 6.07
CA GLY A 174 -13.26 -5.28 7.09
C GLY A 174 -13.90 -3.96 6.64
N GLU A 175 -13.71 -3.55 5.39
CA GLU A 175 -14.24 -2.29 4.84
C GLU A 175 -14.96 -2.55 3.52
N ARG A 176 -16.23 -2.13 3.43
CA ARG A 176 -16.97 -2.18 2.16
C ARG A 176 -16.45 -1.08 1.22
N PRO A 177 -16.14 -1.40 -0.05
CA PRO A 177 -15.74 -0.41 -1.04
C PRO A 177 -16.78 0.71 -1.19
N LYS A 178 -16.35 1.96 -1.12
CA LYS A 178 -17.20 3.12 -1.43
C LYS A 178 -17.11 3.36 -2.94
N ARG A 179 -18.19 3.04 -3.67
CA ARG A 179 -18.31 3.28 -5.12
C ARG A 179 -18.64 4.74 -5.41
#